data_AF-A0AAE1Q5U2-F1
#
_entry.id   AF-A0AAE1Q5U2-F1
#
_cell.length_a   1.000
_cell.length_b   1.000
_cell.length_c   1.000
_cell.angle_alpha   90.00
_cell.angle_beta   90.00
_cell.angle_gamma   90.00
#
_symmetry.space_group_name_H-M   'P 1'
#
loop_
_entity.id
_entity.type
_entity.pdbx_description
1 polymer ?
#
loop_
_entity_poly.entity_id
_entity_poly.type
_entity_poly.pdbx_seq_one_letter_code
_entity_poly.pdbx_strand_id
1 'polypeptide(L)'
;MGFDTAASLGIQTSWLKPAGRESHYAAGIHPLACLGTFPSRLELGSRQAESVVSVVKEVKGALLSWYDSIALGILPENFPAQIRPLQGQSNSNSTMNEEDMENIRTAPD
;
A
#
# COMPACT_ATOMS: atom_id res chain seq x y z
N MET A 1 -23.77 4.69 -6.11
CA MET A 1 -22.55 3.84 -5.96
C MET A 1 -21.69 4.29 -4.77
N GLY A 2 -21.05 5.47 -4.78
CA GLY A 2 -20.33 5.97 -3.59
C GLY A 2 -21.20 6.13 -2.33
N PHE A 3 -22.41 6.69 -2.48
CA PHE A 3 -23.36 6.80 -1.37
C PHE A 3 -23.85 5.45 -0.83
N ASP A 4 -23.97 4.43 -1.67
CA ASP A 4 -24.45 3.12 -1.24
C ASP A 4 -23.43 2.43 -0.32
N THR A 5 -22.14 2.63 -0.61
CA THR A 5 -21.03 2.17 0.24
C THR A 5 -20.95 2.98 1.54
N ALA A 6 -21.14 4.30 1.47
CA ALA A 6 -21.17 5.13 2.68
C ALA A 6 -22.35 4.73 3.58
N ALA A 7 -23.53 4.50 3.00
CA ALA A 7 -24.73 4.08 3.71
C ALA A 7 -24.58 2.69 4.35
N SER A 8 -23.92 1.74 3.69
CA SER A 8 -23.65 0.42 4.27
C SER A 8 -22.69 0.48 5.47
N LEU A 9 -21.89 1.54 5.57
CA LEU A 9 -21.04 1.85 6.71
C LEU A 9 -21.75 2.74 7.76
N GLY A 10 -23.05 2.98 7.61
CA GLY A 10 -23.84 3.79 8.55
C GLY A 10 -23.68 5.30 8.39
N ILE A 11 -23.03 5.77 7.32
CA ILE A 11 -22.79 7.19 7.08
C ILE A 11 -24.02 7.80 6.40
N GLN A 12 -24.63 8.79 7.06
CA GLN A 12 -25.75 9.54 6.48
C GLN A 12 -25.23 10.69 5.61
N THR A 13 -25.87 10.88 4.46
CA THR A 13 -25.52 11.96 3.52
C THR A 13 -25.71 13.36 4.11
N SER A 14 -26.59 13.50 5.10
CA SER A 14 -26.82 14.74 5.86
C SER A 14 -25.62 15.18 6.70
N TRP A 15 -24.67 14.28 7.00
CA TRP A 15 -23.47 14.59 7.77
C TRP A 15 -22.34 15.15 6.90
N LEU A 16 -22.49 15.05 5.58
CA LEU A 16 -21.46 15.44 4.65
C LEU A 16 -21.39 16.95 4.53
N LYS A 17 -20.19 17.48 4.75
CA LYS A 17 -19.85 18.84 4.37
C LYS A 17 -19.51 18.87 2.88
N PRO A 18 -19.81 19.98 2.18
CA PRO A 18 -19.34 20.15 0.80
C PRO A 18 -17.85 19.86 0.72
N ALA A 19 -17.45 19.10 -0.30
CA ALA A 19 -16.04 18.87 -0.56
C ALA A 19 -15.31 20.21 -0.70
N GLY A 20 -14.14 20.33 -0.08
CA GLY A 20 -13.29 21.52 -0.23
C GLY A 20 -12.78 21.68 -1.66
N ARG A 21 -11.81 22.57 -1.88
CA ARG A 21 -11.17 22.75 -3.20
C ARG A 21 -10.30 21.57 -3.65
N GLU A 22 -10.24 20.49 -2.87
CA GLU A 22 -9.41 19.34 -3.16
C GLU A 22 -10.06 18.44 -4.20
N SER A 23 -9.34 18.20 -5.29
CA SER A 23 -9.75 17.28 -6.34
C SER A 23 -9.09 15.92 -6.13
N HIS A 24 -9.88 14.85 -6.21
CA HIS A 24 -9.37 13.48 -6.18
C HIS A 24 -9.15 12.97 -7.61
N TYR A 25 -8.09 12.20 -7.81
CA TYR A 25 -7.75 11.58 -9.09
C TYR A 25 -7.35 10.13 -8.88
N ALA A 26 -7.75 9.27 -9.81
CA ALA A 26 -7.21 7.92 -9.93
C ALA A 26 -5.89 7.92 -10.74
N ALA A 27 -5.28 6.75 -10.85
CA ALA A 27 -4.14 6.54 -11.72
C ALA A 27 -4.44 7.02 -13.17
N GLY A 28 -3.46 7.61 -13.82
CA GLY A 28 -3.65 8.20 -15.15
C GLY A 28 -4.45 9.51 -15.14
N ILE A 29 -4.54 10.21 -14.00
CA ILE A 29 -5.18 11.54 -13.88
C ILE A 29 -6.68 11.48 -14.21
N HIS A 30 -7.34 10.38 -13.91
CA HIS A 30 -8.78 10.25 -14.11
C HIS A 30 -9.50 10.94 -12.94
N PRO A 31 -10.31 11.98 -13.16
CA PRO A 31 -10.95 12.73 -12.09
C PRO A 31 -11.97 11.86 -11.35
N LEU A 32 -12.04 12.04 -10.03
CA LEU A 32 -12.98 11.37 -9.14
C LEU A 32 -13.89 12.40 -8.48
N ALA A 33 -15.20 12.16 -8.52
CA ALA A 33 -16.19 13.09 -8.01
C ALA A 33 -16.35 12.91 -6.49
N CYS A 34 -15.92 13.90 -5.73
CA CYS A 34 -16.17 13.96 -4.29
C CYS A 34 -17.60 14.45 -4.03
N LEU A 35 -18.36 13.64 -3.32
CA LEU A 35 -19.75 13.92 -2.95
C LEU A 35 -19.85 14.68 -1.62
N GLY A 36 -18.77 14.71 -0.85
CA GLY A 36 -18.65 15.42 0.41
C GLY A 36 -17.67 14.74 1.36
N THR A 37 -17.40 15.41 2.48
CA THR A 37 -16.46 14.91 3.49
C THR A 37 -17.06 14.96 4.89
N PHE A 38 -16.56 14.12 5.78
CA PHE A 38 -16.91 14.14 7.19
C PHE A 38 -15.71 13.72 8.05
N PRO A 39 -15.54 14.31 9.25
CA PRO A 39 -14.53 13.84 10.20
C PRO A 39 -14.95 12.48 10.78
N SER A 40 -13.98 11.59 10.97
CA SER A 40 -14.20 10.27 11.53
C SER A 40 -13.00 9.86 12.39
N ARG A 41 -13.30 9.19 13.51
CA ARG A 41 -12.30 8.45 14.26
C ARG A 41 -12.19 7.04 13.68
N LEU A 42 -10.98 6.63 13.36
CA LEU A 42 -10.63 5.27 12.94
C LEU A 42 -10.05 4.52 14.13
N GLU A 43 -10.48 3.28 14.34
CA GLU A 43 -10.03 2.45 15.45
C GLU A 43 -9.58 1.08 14.93
N LEU A 44 -8.41 0.63 15.39
CA LEU A 44 -7.88 -0.71 15.11
C LEU A 44 -7.23 -1.27 16.37
N GLY A 45 -7.94 -2.17 17.06
CA GLY A 45 -7.50 -2.70 18.35
C GLY A 45 -7.32 -1.57 19.37
N SER A 46 -6.09 -1.39 19.86
CA SER A 46 -5.75 -0.30 20.81
C SER A 46 -5.28 0.99 20.14
N ARG A 47 -5.22 1.05 18.81
CA ARG A 47 -4.78 2.21 18.04
C ARG A 47 -5.98 3.02 17.56
N GLN A 48 -5.83 4.34 17.55
CA GLN A 48 -6.85 5.28 17.07
C GLN A 48 -6.21 6.37 16.22
N ALA A 49 -6.93 6.83 15.20
CA ALA A 49 -6.53 7.95 14.35
C ALA A 49 -7.74 8.82 14.01
N GLU A 50 -7.59 10.14 14.03
CA GLU A 50 -8.61 11.07 13.53
C GLU A 50 -8.33 11.33 12.05
N SER A 51 -9.35 11.18 11.20
CA SER A 51 -9.22 11.36 9.75
C SER A 51 -10.43 12.08 9.17
N VAL A 52 -10.26 12.68 7.99
CA VAL A 52 -11.35 13.24 7.20
C VAL A 52 -11.65 12.29 6.06
N VAL A 53 -12.84 11.70 6.08
CA VAL A 53 -13.26 10.72 5.08
C VAL A 53 -13.98 11.44 3.95
N SER A 54 -13.51 11.20 2.71
CA SER A 54 -14.17 11.63 1.49
C SER A 54 -15.10 10.55 0.94
N VAL A 55 -16.34 10.90 0.63
CA VAL A 55 -17.26 10.02 -0.08
C VAL A 55 -17.10 10.26 -1.58
N VAL A 56 -16.54 9.29 -2.29
CA VAL A 56 -16.22 9.41 -3.72
C VAL A 56 -17.17 8.56 -4.56
N LYS A 57 -17.76 9.14 -5.61
CA LYS A 57 -18.83 8.51 -6.39
C LYS A 57 -18.38 7.22 -7.08
N GLU A 58 -17.18 7.21 -7.64
CA GLU A 58 -16.64 6.14 -8.50
C GLU A 58 -15.97 5.01 -7.70
N VAL A 59 -15.61 5.24 -6.43
CA VAL A 59 -14.96 4.25 -5.59
C VAL A 59 -15.98 3.25 -5.06
N LYS A 60 -15.72 1.96 -5.28
CA LYS A 60 -16.50 0.85 -4.73
C LYS A 60 -15.73 0.28 -3.54
N GLY A 61 -16.30 0.37 -2.34
CA GLY A 61 -15.64 -0.03 -1.10
C GLY A 61 -14.94 1.14 -0.39
N ALA A 62 -14.09 0.80 0.58
CA ALA A 62 -13.36 1.77 1.39
C ALA A 62 -11.86 1.71 1.08
N LEU A 63 -11.25 2.88 0.96
CA LEU A 63 -9.81 3.02 0.82
C LEU A 63 -9.27 3.69 2.08
N LEU A 64 -8.23 3.11 2.66
CA LEU A 64 -7.51 3.71 3.78
C LEU A 64 -6.26 4.39 3.24
N SER A 65 -6.03 5.64 3.64
CA SER A 65 -4.82 6.34 3.23
C SER A 65 -3.58 5.67 3.84
N TRP A 66 -2.45 5.77 3.16
CA TRP A 66 -1.15 5.36 3.70
C TRP A 66 -0.82 6.02 5.06
N TYR A 67 -1.24 7.26 5.27
CA TYR A 67 -0.98 8.05 6.48
C TYR A 67 -1.77 7.49 7.66
N ASP A 68 -3.07 7.26 7.45
CA ASP A 68 -3.93 6.63 8.46
C ASP A 68 -3.47 5.18 8.75
N SER A 69 -3.00 4.48 7.72
CA SER A 69 -2.46 3.12 7.88
C SER A 69 -1.21 3.08 8.76
N ILE A 70 -0.33 4.08 8.66
CA ILE A 70 0.82 4.23 9.55
C ILE A 70 0.36 4.57 10.97
N ALA A 71 -0.56 5.53 11.12
CA ALA A 71 -1.08 5.94 12.43
C ALA A 71 -1.77 4.78 13.18
N LEU A 72 -2.46 3.90 12.45
CA LEU A 72 -3.10 2.70 12.99
C LEU A 72 -2.12 1.53 13.19
N GLY A 73 -0.84 1.68 12.81
CA GLY A 73 0.18 0.65 12.95
C GLY A 73 0.05 -0.53 11.98
N ILE A 74 -0.69 -0.36 10.88
CA ILE A 74 -0.82 -1.35 9.80
C ILE A 74 0.45 -1.36 8.94
N LEU A 75 0.96 -0.17 8.62
CA LEU A 75 2.17 0.03 7.82
C LEU A 75 3.30 0.58 8.71
N PRO A 76 4.57 0.30 8.36
CA PRO A 76 5.70 0.84 9.10
C PRO A 76 5.83 2.35 8.89
N GLU A 77 6.42 3.05 9.87
CA GLU A 77 6.55 4.53 9.86
C GLU A 77 7.31 5.08 8.65
N ASN A 78 8.19 4.28 8.04
CA ASN A 78 8.96 4.67 6.86
C ASN A 78 8.25 4.34 5.54
N PHE A 79 6.97 3.97 5.56
CA PHE A 79 6.20 3.68 4.36
C PHE A 79 5.80 4.98 3.62
N PRO A 80 5.81 4.99 2.28
CA PRO A 80 6.33 3.94 1.41
C PRO A 80 7.85 4.01 1.34
N ALA A 81 8.47 2.87 1.55
CA ALA A 81 9.90 2.74 1.37
C ALA A 81 10.24 2.65 -0.13
N GLN A 82 11.42 3.15 -0.51
CA GLN A 82 11.93 3.01 -1.87
C GLN A 82 12.03 1.53 -2.24
N ILE A 83 11.44 1.16 -3.39
CA ILE A 83 11.60 -0.18 -3.97
C ILE A 83 13.08 -0.34 -4.33
N ARG A 84 13.78 -1.22 -3.63
CA ARG A 84 15.19 -1.55 -3.95
C ARG A 84 15.22 -2.69 -4.95
N PRO A 85 16.09 -2.64 -5.97
CA PRO A 85 16.35 -3.80 -6.82
C PRO A 85 16.76 -4.99 -5.94
N LEU A 86 16.14 -6.15 -6.16
CA LEU A 86 16.61 -7.40 -5.57
C LEU A 86 18.05 -7.62 -6.05
N GLN A 87 19.03 -7.52 -5.15
CA GLN A 87 20.37 -7.97 -5.45
C GLN A 87 20.30 -9.49 -5.60
N GLY A 88 20.36 -9.96 -6.85
CA GLY A 88 20.45 -11.40 -7.12
C GLY A 88 21.68 -11.94 -6.41
N GLN A 89 21.50 -12.95 -5.57
CA GLN A 89 22.61 -13.78 -5.12
C GLN A 89 23.19 -14.46 -6.36
N SER A 90 24.19 -13.85 -6.98
CA SER A 90 25.11 -14.55 -7.85
C SER A 90 25.84 -15.56 -6.97
N ASN A 91 25.32 -16.79 -6.92
CA ASN A 91 26.08 -17.94 -6.46
C ASN A 91 27.30 -18.05 -7.38
N SER A 92 28.45 -17.55 -6.92
CA SER A 92 29.73 -17.92 -7.49
C SER A 92 29.93 -19.40 -7.18
N ASN A 93 29.44 -20.27 -8.06
CA ASN A 93 29.89 -21.65 -8.09
C ASN A 93 31.41 -21.59 -8.30
N SER A 94 32.12 -21.94 -7.24
CA SER A 94 33.50 -22.38 -7.20
C SER A 94 34.03 -22.83 -8.56
N THR A 95 34.86 -22.00 -9.17
CA THR A 95 35.86 -22.45 -10.13
C THR A 95 36.72 -23.49 -9.42
N MET A 96 36.60 -24.77 -9.79
CA MET A 96 37.56 -25.80 -9.42
C MET A 96 38.94 -25.35 -9.91
N ASN A 97 39.92 -25.39 -9.02
CA ASN A 97 41.28 -25.03 -9.34
C ASN A 97 41.88 -26.10 -10.26
N GLU A 98 42.76 -25.69 -11.16
CA GLU A 98 43.36 -26.55 -12.19
C GLU A 98 44.15 -27.74 -11.57
N GLU A 99 44.59 -27.61 -10.32
CA GLU A 99 45.22 -28.66 -9.50
C GLU A 99 44.26 -29.83 -9.18
N ASP A 100 42.95 -29.58 -9.05
CA ASP A 100 41.96 -30.64 -8.81
C ASP A 100 41.69 -31.47 -10.09
N MET A 101 41.92 -30.89 -11.27
CA MET A 101 41.72 -31.57 -12.55
C MET A 101 42.90 -32.48 -12.92
N GLU A 102 44.09 -32.20 -12.41
CA GLU A 102 45.30 -33.00 -12.66
C GLU A 102 45.36 -34.26 -11.78
N ASN A 103 44.82 -34.21 -10.55
CA ASN A 103 44.71 -35.36 -9.66
C ASN A 103 43.71 -36.44 -10.11
N ILE A 104 42.76 -36.11 -10.99
CA ILE A 104 41.80 -37.09 -11.55
C ILE A 104 42.41 -37.87 -12.73
N ARG A 105 43.41 -37.30 -13.43
CA ARG A 105 44.01 -37.92 -14.62
C ARG A 105 45.08 -38.97 -14.33
N THR A 106 45.57 -39.05 -13.09
CA THR A 106 46.69 -39.91 -12.70
C THR A 106 46.31 -41.06 -11.76
N ALA A 107 45.03 -41.24 -11.44
CA ALA A 107 44.58 -42.41 -10.69
C ALA A 107 44.60 -43.67 -11.59
N PRO A 108 45.32 -44.74 -11.22
CA PRO A 108 45.20 -46.03 -11.90
C PRO A 108 43.88 -46.70 -11.50
N ASP A 109 43.30 -47.47 -12.44
CA ASP A 109 42.08 -48.29 -12.26
C ASP A 109 42.15 -49.26 -11.06
#